data_AF-A0AAV9UZJ0-F1
#
_entry.id   AF-A0AAV9UZJ0-F1
#
_cell.length_a   1.000
_cell.length_b   1.000
_cell.length_c   1.000
_cell.angle_alpha   90.00
_cell.angle_beta   90.00
_cell.angle_gamma   90.00
#
_symmetry.space_group_name_H-M   'P 1'
#
loop_
_entity.id
_entity.type
_entity.pdbx_description
1 polymer ?
#
loop_
_entity_poly.entity_id
_entity_poly.type
_entity_poly.pdbx_seq_one_letter_code
_entity_poly.pdbx_strand_id
1 'polypeptide(L)'
;MEEESRSRAGVPIQDFAQATNLLLDHGITLIEWGDQILVQHGYPAVIHSYKYLIKDSEIAQAASLIETQTAFQRVPPSPGARAFGVIGISGYHFVSKNDHPRWPTRLHLLPESLVHLSSTGNDTEPAASRFDSSRQFLRPKLPQDCASLVKCMEEFPKYSGSWMAATLPLWSLIVAAIYKEPDPGRKIWEPEELTESEEQFRVRQAEAVKFVEGWEFDEEDEPYRRKLIKILMNEPLD
;
A
#
# COMPACT_ATOMS: atom_id res chain seq x y z
N MET A 1 -18.75 -37.05 -1.19
CA MET A 1 -17.69 -36.34 -0.43
C MET A 1 -17.07 -35.28 -1.36
N GLU A 2 -17.92 -34.40 -1.92
CA GLU A 2 -17.53 -33.38 -2.90
C GLU A 2 -18.35 -32.08 -2.75
N GLU A 3 -19.03 -31.89 -1.60
CA GLU A 3 -19.92 -30.74 -1.37
C GLU A 3 -19.34 -29.69 -0.40
N GLU A 4 -18.20 -29.95 0.24
CA GLU A 4 -17.57 -29.00 1.18
C GLU A 4 -16.57 -28.01 0.54
N SER A 5 -16.31 -28.10 -0.77
CA SER A 5 -15.32 -27.25 -1.42
C SER A 5 -15.85 -25.87 -1.89
N ARG A 6 -17.17 -25.61 -1.76
CA ARG A 6 -17.82 -24.44 -2.38
C ARG A 6 -18.14 -23.25 -1.45
N SER A 7 -17.86 -23.28 -0.14
CA SER A 7 -18.19 -22.15 0.76
C SER A 7 -17.01 -21.37 1.36
N ARG A 8 -15.75 -21.77 1.12
CA ARG A 8 -14.58 -21.15 1.78
C ARG A 8 -14.15 -19.79 1.22
N ALA A 9 -14.65 -19.38 0.05
CA ALA A 9 -14.26 -18.11 -0.56
C ALA A 9 -14.78 -16.87 0.19
N GLY A 10 -15.79 -17.01 1.06
CA GLY A 10 -16.38 -15.90 1.84
C GLY A 10 -15.82 -15.74 3.26
N VAL A 11 -15.15 -16.76 3.80
CA VAL A 11 -14.71 -16.79 5.21
C VAL A 11 -13.60 -15.77 5.52
N PRO A 12 -12.56 -15.61 4.67
CA PRO A 12 -11.53 -14.60 4.92
C PRO A 12 -12.13 -13.19 4.94
N ILE A 13 -13.02 -12.86 4.00
CA ILE A 13 -13.63 -11.52 3.87
C ILE A 13 -14.42 -11.15 5.13
N GLN A 14 -15.19 -12.09 5.70
CA GLN A 14 -15.95 -11.85 6.93
C GLN A 14 -15.06 -11.59 8.13
N ASP A 15 -13.98 -12.36 8.29
CA ASP A 15 -13.04 -12.14 9.40
C ASP A 15 -12.36 -10.77 9.29
N PHE A 16 -11.92 -10.38 8.09
CA PHE A 16 -11.35 -9.03 7.84
C PHE A 16 -12.38 -7.93 8.10
N ALA A 17 -13.64 -8.09 7.68
CA ALA A 17 -14.72 -7.15 7.98
C ALA A 17 -14.91 -7.00 9.49
N GLN A 18 -15.02 -8.12 10.22
CA GLN A 18 -15.19 -8.11 11.68
C GLN A 18 -14.02 -7.40 12.38
N ALA A 19 -12.77 -7.72 12.02
CA ALA A 19 -11.60 -7.14 12.65
C ALA A 19 -11.47 -5.64 12.37
N THR A 20 -11.67 -5.20 11.13
CA THR A 20 -11.58 -3.77 10.79
C THR A 20 -12.74 -2.97 11.37
N ASN A 21 -13.96 -3.51 11.35
CA ASN A 21 -15.13 -2.89 11.97
C ASN A 21 -14.97 -2.76 13.48
N LEU A 22 -14.42 -3.79 14.15
CA LEU A 22 -14.13 -3.75 15.58
C LEU A 22 -13.21 -2.57 15.93
N LEU A 23 -12.17 -2.33 15.14
CA LEU A 23 -11.26 -1.20 15.36
C LEU A 23 -11.97 0.14 15.17
N LEU A 24 -12.75 0.29 14.10
CA LEU A 24 -13.54 1.48 13.83
C LEU A 24 -14.56 1.76 14.96
N ASP A 25 -15.22 0.72 15.48
CA ASP A 25 -16.18 0.83 16.58
C ASP A 25 -15.54 1.27 17.90
N HIS A 26 -14.22 1.06 18.04
CA HIS A 26 -13.42 1.58 19.16
C HIS A 26 -12.80 2.94 18.86
N GLY A 27 -13.19 3.60 17.76
CA GLY A 27 -12.70 4.92 17.37
C GLY A 27 -11.29 4.92 16.78
N ILE A 28 -10.72 3.75 16.46
CA ILE A 28 -9.38 3.64 15.89
C ILE A 28 -9.49 3.89 14.39
N THR A 29 -8.73 4.87 13.91
CA THR A 29 -8.70 5.23 12.49
C THR A 29 -7.78 4.27 11.72
N LEU A 30 -8.21 3.86 10.52
CA LEU A 30 -7.46 2.95 9.66
C LEU A 30 -7.13 3.65 8.34
N ILE A 31 -5.84 3.75 8.01
CA ILE A 31 -5.38 4.21 6.69
C ILE A 31 -4.97 2.98 5.88
N GLU A 32 -5.56 2.79 4.69
CA GLU A 32 -5.12 1.74 3.77
C GLU A 32 -3.67 1.98 3.33
N TRP A 33 -2.86 0.91 3.26
CA TRP A 33 -1.49 1.01 2.76
C TRP A 33 -1.03 -0.25 2.00
N GLY A 34 0.04 -0.10 1.23
CA GLY A 34 0.67 -1.16 0.43
C GLY A 34 -0.13 -1.53 -0.82
N ASP A 35 -0.11 -2.82 -1.17
CA ASP A 35 -0.68 -3.34 -2.43
C ASP A 35 -2.16 -3.01 -2.65
N GLN A 36 -2.90 -2.70 -1.58
CA GLN A 36 -4.29 -2.25 -1.68
C GLN A 36 -4.43 -0.95 -2.47
N ILE A 37 -3.50 -0.01 -2.28
CA ILE A 37 -3.47 1.28 -2.96
C ILE A 37 -3.12 1.08 -4.44
N LEU A 38 -2.15 0.19 -4.70
CA LEU A 38 -1.73 -0.16 -6.06
C LEU A 38 -2.92 -0.68 -6.90
N VAL A 39 -3.70 -1.61 -6.34
CA VAL A 39 -4.89 -2.17 -7.02
C VAL A 39 -5.92 -1.09 -7.31
N GLN A 40 -6.13 -0.14 -6.39
CA GLN A 40 -7.08 0.95 -6.60
C GLN A 40 -6.64 1.92 -7.71
N HIS A 41 -5.33 2.08 -7.90
CA HIS A 41 -4.77 2.81 -9.03
C HIS A 41 -4.62 1.99 -10.33
N GLY A 42 -5.20 0.78 -10.38
CA GLY A 42 -5.24 -0.04 -11.59
C GLY A 42 -4.01 -0.92 -11.82
N TYR A 43 -3.09 -0.99 -10.85
CA TYR A 43 -1.96 -1.92 -10.93
C TYR A 43 -2.41 -3.35 -10.54
N PRO A 44 -2.18 -4.39 -11.36
CA PRO A 44 -2.67 -5.74 -11.10
C PRO A 44 -1.81 -6.47 -10.06
N ALA A 45 -1.92 -6.06 -8.80
CA ALA A 45 -1.27 -6.74 -7.67
C ALA A 45 -2.17 -7.81 -7.04
N VAL A 46 -1.56 -8.94 -6.64
CA VAL A 46 -2.22 -9.93 -5.78
C VAL A 46 -1.99 -9.54 -4.32
N ILE A 47 -3.07 -9.25 -3.60
CA ILE A 47 -2.98 -8.80 -2.20
C ILE A 47 -2.81 -10.01 -1.29
N HIS A 48 -1.58 -10.22 -0.81
CA HIS A 48 -1.27 -11.26 0.19
C HIS A 48 -1.32 -10.74 1.63
N SER A 49 -1.32 -9.42 1.80
CA SER A 49 -1.40 -8.76 3.10
C SER A 49 -2.20 -7.48 2.98
N TYR A 50 -3.30 -7.38 3.72
CA TYR A 50 -4.01 -6.13 3.93
C TYR A 50 -3.30 -5.35 5.04
N LYS A 51 -2.70 -4.22 4.67
CA LYS A 51 -1.93 -3.37 5.59
C LYS A 51 -2.71 -2.13 5.96
N TYR A 52 -2.75 -1.81 7.24
CA TYR A 52 -3.36 -0.60 7.74
C TYR A 52 -2.38 0.18 8.59
N LEU A 53 -2.31 1.48 8.36
CA LEU A 53 -1.62 2.40 9.25
C LEU A 53 -2.57 2.79 10.37
N ILE A 54 -2.01 2.84 11.58
CA ILE A 54 -2.69 3.24 12.80
C ILE A 54 -1.77 4.22 13.51
N LYS A 55 -2.36 5.23 14.16
CA LYS A 55 -1.61 6.12 15.06
C LYS A 55 -0.74 5.34 16.02
N ASP A 56 0.51 5.77 16.14
CA ASP A 56 1.52 5.13 16.98
C ASP A 56 1.05 4.87 18.41
N SER A 57 0.27 5.79 18.98
CA SER A 57 -0.29 5.67 20.34
C SER A 57 -1.38 4.61 20.48
N GLU A 58 -2.03 4.22 19.38
CA GLU A 58 -3.21 3.33 19.36
C GLU A 58 -2.87 1.92 18.89
N ILE A 59 -1.72 1.72 18.22
CA ILE A 59 -1.38 0.45 17.56
C ILE A 59 -1.35 -0.76 18.52
N ALA A 60 -0.87 -0.57 19.76
CA ALA A 60 -0.82 -1.63 20.76
C ALA A 60 -2.23 -2.03 21.23
N GLN A 61 -3.13 -1.05 21.39
CA GLN A 61 -4.53 -1.28 21.71
C GLN A 61 -5.24 -1.98 20.56
N ALA A 62 -5.04 -1.52 19.32
CA ALA A 62 -5.61 -2.13 18.12
C ALA A 62 -5.21 -3.60 18.01
N ALA A 63 -3.92 -3.91 18.21
CA ALA A 63 -3.41 -5.27 18.21
C ALA A 63 -4.07 -6.14 19.29
N SER A 64 -4.24 -5.61 20.50
CA SER A 64 -4.89 -6.32 21.61
C SER A 64 -6.37 -6.60 21.33
N LEU A 65 -7.11 -5.65 20.75
CA LEU A 65 -8.51 -5.83 20.36
C LEU A 65 -8.67 -6.95 19.34
N ILE A 66 -7.86 -6.94 18.28
CA ILE A 66 -7.87 -8.01 17.27
C ILE A 66 -7.61 -9.37 17.92
N GLU A 67 -6.55 -9.48 18.72
CA GLU A 67 -6.13 -10.76 19.30
C GLU A 67 -7.13 -11.34 20.29
N THR A 68 -7.86 -10.49 21.02
CA THR A 68 -8.76 -10.92 22.10
C THR A 68 -10.21 -11.08 21.66
N GLN A 69 -10.65 -10.41 20.59
CA GLN A 69 -12.08 -10.33 20.22
C GLN A 69 -12.38 -10.80 18.79
N THR A 70 -11.41 -11.34 18.07
CA THR A 70 -11.61 -11.82 16.69
C THR A 70 -11.02 -13.22 16.48
N ALA A 71 -11.25 -13.79 15.29
CA ALA A 71 -10.64 -15.06 14.89
C ALA A 71 -9.15 -14.94 14.54
N PHE A 72 -8.58 -13.74 14.53
CA PHE A 72 -7.18 -13.54 14.22
C PHE A 72 -6.26 -13.97 15.36
N GLN A 73 -5.10 -14.51 14.99
CA GLN A 73 -4.00 -14.79 15.90
C GLN A 73 -2.76 -14.03 15.46
N ARG A 74 -2.01 -13.51 16.43
CA ARG A 74 -0.74 -12.85 16.15
C ARG A 74 0.28 -13.89 15.67
N VAL A 75 1.01 -13.55 14.62
CA VAL A 75 2.03 -14.40 14.01
C VAL A 75 3.31 -13.61 13.78
N PRO A 76 4.48 -14.26 13.67
CA PRO A 76 5.69 -13.56 13.25
C PRO A 76 5.57 -13.07 11.79
N PRO A 77 6.38 -12.06 11.40
CA PRO A 77 6.49 -11.64 10.00
C PRO A 77 6.85 -12.83 9.10
N SER A 78 6.20 -12.90 7.93
CA SER A 78 6.51 -13.91 6.91
C SER A 78 7.94 -13.74 6.36
N PRO A 79 8.53 -14.76 5.72
CA PRO A 79 9.83 -14.60 5.05
C PRO A 79 9.85 -13.42 4.06
N GLY A 80 8.77 -13.24 3.28
CA GLY A 80 8.63 -12.10 2.36
C GLY A 80 8.59 -10.76 3.10
N ALA A 81 7.88 -10.67 4.22
CA ALA A 81 7.87 -9.47 5.05
C ALA A 81 9.27 -9.15 5.61
N ARG A 82 10.03 -10.16 6.05
CA ARG A 82 11.41 -9.96 6.54
C ARG A 82 12.37 -9.47 5.45
N ALA A 83 12.16 -9.88 4.21
CA ALA A 83 12.94 -9.40 3.07
C ALA A 83 12.76 -7.88 2.84
N PHE A 84 11.63 -7.32 3.29
CA PHE A 84 11.33 -5.88 3.23
C PHE A 84 11.83 -5.07 4.44
N GLY A 85 12.76 -5.62 5.22
CA GLY A 85 13.44 -4.90 6.29
C GLY A 85 12.50 -4.37 7.38
N VAL A 86 12.81 -3.18 7.90
CA VAL A 86 12.08 -2.53 9.02
C VAL A 86 10.62 -2.30 8.67
N ILE A 87 10.32 -1.84 7.45
CA ILE A 87 8.94 -1.62 7.00
C ILE A 87 8.15 -2.94 7.03
N GLY A 88 8.78 -4.03 6.60
CA GLY A 88 8.12 -5.32 6.54
C GLY A 88 7.97 -6.03 7.89
N ILE A 89 8.88 -5.84 8.85
CA ILE A 89 8.85 -6.53 10.15
C ILE A 89 8.20 -5.73 11.28
N SER A 90 8.04 -4.42 11.11
CA SER A 90 7.46 -3.54 12.13
C SER A 90 5.97 -3.80 12.35
N GLY A 91 5.49 -3.39 13.52
CA GLY A 91 4.08 -3.49 13.88
C GLY A 91 3.63 -4.91 14.21
N TYR A 92 2.41 -5.25 13.80
CA TYR A 92 1.73 -6.47 14.21
C TYR A 92 1.15 -7.22 13.01
N HIS A 93 1.51 -8.49 12.87
CA HIS A 93 0.97 -9.37 11.84
C HIS A 93 -0.01 -10.36 12.43
N PHE A 94 -1.12 -10.56 11.74
CA PHE A 94 -2.16 -11.49 12.11
C PHE A 94 -2.58 -12.37 10.93
N VAL A 95 -3.04 -13.56 11.26
CA VAL A 95 -3.68 -14.50 10.33
C VAL A 95 -4.97 -14.97 10.98
N SER A 96 -6.06 -15.05 10.21
CA SER A 96 -7.29 -15.66 10.74
C SER A 96 -7.08 -17.16 10.96
N LYS A 97 -7.57 -17.68 12.09
CA LYS A 97 -7.63 -19.13 12.37
C LYS A 97 -8.44 -19.90 11.34
N ASN A 98 -9.33 -19.22 10.61
CA ASN A 98 -10.18 -19.82 9.59
C ASN A 98 -9.56 -19.78 8.18
N ASP A 99 -8.40 -19.14 8.00
CA ASP A 99 -7.76 -18.99 6.70
C ASP A 99 -6.93 -20.22 6.29
N HIS A 100 -6.53 -20.27 5.02
CA HIS A 100 -5.78 -21.39 4.45
C HIS A 100 -4.38 -21.52 5.10
N PRO A 101 -4.04 -22.69 5.68
CA PRO A 101 -2.85 -22.80 6.53
C PRO A 101 -1.52 -22.69 5.77
N ARG A 102 -1.49 -23.01 4.46
CA ARG A 102 -0.24 -22.93 3.67
C ARG A 102 0.03 -21.54 3.11
N TRP A 103 -1.02 -20.76 2.85
CA TRP A 103 -0.94 -19.48 2.15
C TRP A 103 -1.95 -18.49 2.74
N PRO A 104 -1.83 -18.17 4.03
CA PRO A 104 -2.80 -17.29 4.66
C PRO A 104 -2.62 -15.86 4.17
N THR A 105 -3.74 -15.19 3.96
CA THR A 105 -3.83 -13.75 3.81
C THR A 105 -3.61 -13.08 5.16
N ARG A 106 -2.78 -12.04 5.18
CA ARG A 106 -2.38 -11.39 6.42
C ARG A 106 -3.13 -10.09 6.66
N LEU A 107 -3.44 -9.82 7.92
CA LEU A 107 -3.73 -8.47 8.42
C LEU A 107 -2.46 -7.93 9.04
N HIS A 108 -2.01 -6.75 8.61
CA HIS A 108 -0.77 -6.14 9.10
C HIS A 108 -1.05 -4.72 9.56
N LEU A 109 -0.86 -4.47 10.85
CA LEU A 109 -0.96 -3.14 11.43
C LEU A 109 0.42 -2.51 11.52
N LEU A 110 0.56 -1.30 11.00
CA LEU A 110 1.80 -0.51 10.98
C LEU A 110 1.57 0.84 11.66
N PRO A 111 2.60 1.41 12.31
CA PRO A 111 2.51 2.76 12.84
C PRO A 111 2.54 3.78 11.69
N GLU A 112 1.73 4.83 11.80
CA GLU A 112 1.67 5.95 10.86
C GLU A 112 3.05 6.60 10.63
N SER A 113 3.79 6.84 11.72
CA SER A 113 5.10 7.53 11.66
C SER A 113 6.15 6.81 10.81
N LEU A 114 6.06 5.49 10.69
CA LEU A 114 7.02 4.68 9.95
C LEU A 114 6.98 4.93 8.44
N VAL A 115 5.84 5.43 7.94
CA VAL A 115 5.65 5.69 6.53
C VAL A 115 5.28 7.15 6.27
N HIS A 116 5.54 8.08 7.19
CA HIS A 116 5.37 9.52 6.94
C HIS A 116 3.98 9.92 6.41
N LEU A 117 2.93 9.26 6.89
CA LEU A 117 1.52 9.58 6.57
C LEU A 117 0.74 9.81 7.86
N SER A 118 -0.17 10.77 7.87
CA SER A 118 -1.01 11.09 9.02
C SER A 118 -2.50 10.91 8.76
N SER A 119 -3.22 10.32 9.73
CA SER A 119 -4.68 10.26 9.73
C SER A 119 -5.36 11.58 10.11
N THR A 120 -4.63 12.52 10.70
CA THR A 120 -5.16 13.81 11.19
C THR A 120 -4.83 15.00 10.30
N GLY A 121 -3.96 14.81 9.30
CA GLY A 121 -3.55 15.82 8.34
C GLY A 121 -4.40 15.84 7.07
N ASN A 122 -3.86 16.46 6.03
CA ASN A 122 -4.48 16.53 4.70
C ASN A 122 -4.00 15.40 3.76
N ASP A 123 -3.28 14.41 4.30
CA ASP A 123 -2.62 13.35 3.52
C ASP A 123 -3.60 12.32 2.95
N THR A 124 -4.77 12.22 3.56
CA THR A 124 -5.72 11.16 3.29
C THR A 124 -7.09 11.68 2.91
N GLU A 125 -7.89 10.81 2.31
CA GLU A 125 -9.28 11.04 1.96
C GLU A 125 -10.15 9.84 2.41
N PRO A 126 -11.44 10.07 2.72
CA PRO A 126 -12.34 8.98 3.06
C PRO A 126 -12.54 8.00 1.90
N ALA A 127 -12.46 6.70 2.19
CA ALA A 127 -12.72 5.63 1.23
C ALA A 127 -13.67 4.59 1.83
N ALA A 128 -14.58 4.05 1.04
CA ALA A 128 -15.43 2.95 1.48
C ALA A 128 -14.57 1.70 1.72
N SER A 129 -14.84 0.99 2.83
CA SER A 129 -14.17 -0.26 3.13
C SER A 129 -14.53 -1.32 2.08
N ARG A 130 -13.50 -2.06 1.63
CA ARG A 130 -13.68 -3.19 0.70
C ARG A 130 -14.32 -4.42 1.34
N PHE A 131 -14.35 -4.48 2.68
CA PHE A 131 -14.90 -5.60 3.44
C PHE A 131 -16.31 -5.31 3.93
N ASP A 132 -16.66 -4.04 4.09
CA ASP A 132 -17.99 -3.56 4.50
C ASP A 132 -18.23 -2.16 3.92
N SER A 133 -18.99 -2.07 2.83
CA SER A 133 -19.23 -0.79 2.13
C SER A 133 -20.01 0.25 2.97
N SER A 134 -20.59 -0.14 4.10
CA SER A 134 -21.24 0.79 5.03
C SER A 134 -20.25 1.54 5.93
N ARG A 135 -18.99 1.12 5.93
CA ARG A 135 -17.91 1.66 6.76
C ARG A 135 -16.90 2.42 5.92
N GLN A 136 -16.19 3.33 6.56
CA GLN A 136 -15.18 4.17 5.91
C GLN A 136 -13.81 3.96 6.54
N PHE A 137 -12.80 3.84 5.69
CA PHE A 137 -11.39 3.95 6.02
C PHE A 137 -10.86 5.29 5.49
N LEU A 138 -9.60 5.56 5.79
CA LEU A 138 -8.82 6.59 5.12
C LEU A 138 -7.96 5.96 4.05
N ARG A 139 -7.75 6.68 2.96
CA ARG A 139 -6.82 6.32 1.89
C ARG A 139 -5.85 7.48 1.66
N PRO A 140 -4.53 7.23 1.52
CA PRO A 140 -3.60 8.26 1.11
C PRO A 140 -4.00 8.83 -0.25
N LYS A 141 -3.99 10.15 -0.37
CA LYS A 141 -4.07 10.79 -1.69
C LYS A 141 -2.81 10.43 -2.47
N LEU A 142 -2.94 10.27 -3.79
CA LEU A 142 -1.82 9.89 -4.65
C LEU A 142 -0.56 10.75 -4.45
N PRO A 143 -0.64 12.10 -4.36
CA PRO A 143 0.55 12.92 -4.13
C PRO A 143 1.25 12.58 -2.81
N GLN A 144 0.49 12.42 -1.73
CA GLN A 144 1.02 12.13 -0.41
C GLN A 144 1.54 10.69 -0.27
N ASP A 145 0.92 9.71 -0.92
CA ASP A 145 1.46 8.35 -0.97
C ASP A 145 2.82 8.31 -1.68
N CYS A 146 2.92 8.98 -2.84
CA CYS A 146 4.20 9.08 -3.55
C CYS A 146 5.25 9.83 -2.72
N ALA A 147 4.91 10.95 -2.08
CA ALA A 147 5.84 11.71 -1.24
C ALA A 147 6.31 10.89 -0.02
N SER A 148 5.40 10.17 0.64
CA SER A 148 5.72 9.25 1.74
C SER A 148 6.71 8.16 1.32
N LEU A 149 6.52 7.55 0.15
CA LEU A 149 7.44 6.54 -0.36
C LEU A 149 8.83 7.13 -0.66
N VAL A 150 8.91 8.35 -1.21
CA VAL A 150 10.19 9.05 -1.41
C VAL A 150 10.86 9.35 -0.06
N LYS A 151 10.12 9.82 0.95
CA LYS A 151 10.64 10.00 2.32
C LYS A 151 11.23 8.71 2.89
N CYS A 152 10.50 7.59 2.77
CA CYS A 152 11.01 6.28 3.18
C CYS A 152 12.29 5.90 2.43
N MET A 153 12.38 6.17 1.12
CA MET A 153 13.59 5.89 0.34
C MET A 153 14.82 6.67 0.82
N GLU A 154 14.64 7.86 1.40
CA GLU A 154 15.74 8.65 1.97
C GLU A 154 16.16 8.21 3.36
N GLU A 155 15.20 7.76 4.16
CA GLU A 155 15.45 7.31 5.53
C GLU A 155 16.27 6.01 5.56
N PHE A 156 16.08 5.13 4.57
CA PHE A 156 16.71 3.80 4.56
C PHE A 156 17.90 3.70 3.60
N PRO A 157 18.96 2.93 3.95
CA PRO A 157 20.09 2.72 3.06
C PRO A 157 19.67 2.19 1.70
N LYS A 158 20.24 2.75 0.64
CA LYS A 158 19.99 2.33 -0.75
C LYS A 158 20.17 0.81 -0.89
N TYR A 159 19.25 0.17 -1.61
CA TYR A 159 19.20 -1.28 -1.83
C TYR A 159 18.95 -2.15 -0.58
N SER A 160 18.67 -1.56 0.59
CA SER A 160 18.17 -2.32 1.73
C SER A 160 16.75 -2.85 1.47
N GLY A 161 16.34 -3.86 2.25
CA GLY A 161 14.98 -4.39 2.18
C GLY A 161 13.91 -3.31 2.40
N SER A 162 14.13 -2.39 3.35
CA SER A 162 13.22 -1.25 3.60
C SER A 162 13.18 -0.28 2.41
N TRP A 163 14.34 0.01 1.82
CA TRP A 163 14.41 0.86 0.62
C TRP A 163 13.64 0.24 -0.55
N MET A 164 13.77 -1.08 -0.76
CA MET A 164 12.99 -1.81 -1.77
C MET A 164 11.49 -1.80 -1.46
N ALA A 165 11.11 -1.89 -0.19
CA ALA A 165 9.71 -1.86 0.25
C ALA A 165 9.01 -0.53 -0.06
N ALA A 166 9.75 0.58 -0.17
CA ALA A 166 9.24 1.87 -0.62
C ALA A 166 9.37 2.06 -2.15
N THR A 167 10.50 1.63 -2.72
CA THR A 167 10.80 1.82 -4.14
C THR A 167 9.86 1.05 -5.06
N LEU A 168 9.55 -0.21 -4.74
CA LEU A 168 8.70 -1.05 -5.59
C LEU A 168 7.26 -0.49 -5.71
N PRO A 169 6.55 -0.18 -4.61
CA PRO A 169 5.24 0.48 -4.70
C PRO A 169 5.30 1.83 -5.43
N LEU A 170 6.36 2.62 -5.24
CA LEU A 170 6.50 3.91 -5.92
C LEU A 170 6.55 3.73 -7.44
N TRP A 171 7.36 2.78 -7.93
CA TRP A 171 7.40 2.46 -9.36
C TRP A 171 6.05 1.96 -9.88
N SER A 172 5.35 1.12 -9.11
CA SER A 172 4.01 0.67 -9.49
C SER A 172 3.01 1.82 -9.60
N LEU A 173 3.04 2.79 -8.68
CA LEU A 173 2.21 4.01 -8.75
C LEU A 173 2.60 4.90 -9.92
N ILE A 174 3.91 5.07 -10.18
CA ILE A 174 4.40 5.83 -11.33
C ILE A 174 3.82 5.24 -12.62
N VAL A 175 3.91 3.93 -12.80
CA VAL A 175 3.43 3.26 -14.02
C VAL A 175 1.90 3.35 -14.13
N ALA A 176 1.17 2.99 -13.07
CA ALA A 176 -0.28 2.84 -13.14
C ALA A 176 -1.06 4.16 -12.99
N ALA A 177 -0.62 5.05 -12.10
CA ALA A 177 -1.37 6.25 -11.73
C ALA A 177 -0.84 7.53 -12.41
N ILE A 178 0.48 7.64 -12.59
CA ILE A 178 1.13 8.84 -13.13
C ILE A 178 1.26 8.75 -14.65
N TYR A 179 2.00 7.75 -15.15
CA TYR A 179 2.11 7.47 -16.59
C TYR A 179 0.82 6.90 -17.18
N LYS A 180 -0.05 6.31 -16.36
CA LYS A 180 -1.30 5.66 -16.79
C LYS A 180 -1.05 4.68 -17.94
N GLU A 181 -0.01 3.88 -17.79
CA GLU A 181 0.39 2.92 -18.81
C GLU A 181 -0.78 1.96 -19.10
N PRO A 182 -1.18 1.78 -20.37
CA PRO A 182 -2.20 0.81 -20.71
C PRO A 182 -1.70 -0.60 -20.39
N ASP A 183 -2.45 -1.33 -19.56
CA ASP A 183 -2.18 -2.71 -19.16
C ASP A 183 -0.80 -2.94 -18.48
N PRO A 184 -0.59 -2.35 -17.29
CA PRO A 184 0.67 -2.45 -16.58
C PRO A 184 0.94 -3.90 -16.15
N GLY A 185 1.80 -4.60 -16.89
CA GLY A 185 2.12 -6.01 -16.69
C GLY A 185 2.22 -6.83 -17.98
N ARG A 186 1.68 -6.30 -19.10
CA ARG A 186 1.68 -7.00 -20.38
C ARG A 186 3.03 -7.01 -21.11
N LYS A 187 3.91 -6.04 -20.82
CA LYS A 187 5.25 -5.88 -21.44
C LYS A 187 6.15 -7.11 -21.36
N ILE A 188 5.91 -8.06 -20.45
CA ILE A 188 6.70 -9.32 -20.39
C ILE A 188 6.48 -10.19 -21.64
N TRP A 189 5.34 -10.05 -22.33
CA TRP A 189 4.91 -10.93 -23.42
C TRP A 189 4.65 -10.21 -24.74
N GLU A 190 4.92 -8.90 -24.82
CA GLU A 190 4.72 -8.12 -26.03
C GLU A 190 5.99 -8.07 -26.89
N PRO A 191 5.88 -8.36 -28.20
CA PRO A 191 6.96 -8.10 -29.15
C PRO A 191 7.41 -6.64 -29.11
N GLU A 192 8.72 -6.41 -29.26
CA GLU A 192 9.33 -5.08 -29.23
C GLU A 192 8.70 -4.14 -30.29
N GLU A 193 8.22 -4.66 -31.42
CA GLU A 193 7.56 -3.83 -32.45
C GLU A 193 6.18 -3.30 -32.03
N LEU A 194 5.59 -3.83 -30.97
CA LEU A 194 4.34 -3.35 -30.38
C LEU A 194 4.59 -2.44 -29.17
N THR A 195 5.86 -2.28 -28.76
CA THR A 195 6.21 -1.35 -27.69
C THR A 195 6.16 0.08 -28.18
N GLU A 196 5.89 1.00 -27.25
CA GLU A 196 5.90 2.43 -27.53
C GLU A 196 7.26 2.86 -28.09
N SER A 197 7.25 3.78 -29.06
CA SER A 197 8.47 4.44 -29.51
C SER A 197 9.01 5.40 -28.44
N GLU A 198 10.31 5.68 -28.49
CA GLU A 198 10.98 6.66 -27.62
C GLU A 198 10.29 8.05 -27.64
N GLU A 199 9.80 8.49 -28.80
CA GLU A 199 9.11 9.79 -28.91
C GLU A 199 7.76 9.77 -28.19
N GLN A 200 7.00 8.67 -28.32
CA GLN A 200 5.73 8.50 -27.59
C GLN A 200 5.98 8.44 -26.08
N PHE A 201 7.06 7.76 -25.66
CA PHE A 201 7.47 7.73 -24.26
C PHE A 201 7.80 9.14 -23.75
N ARG A 202 8.55 9.95 -24.50
CA ARG A 202 8.89 11.34 -24.11
C ARG A 202 7.66 12.24 -23.97
N VAL A 203 6.68 12.10 -24.85
CA VAL A 203 5.40 12.83 -24.72
C VAL A 203 4.70 12.43 -23.42
N ARG A 204 4.56 11.13 -23.16
CA ARG A 204 3.95 10.61 -21.92
C ARG A 204 4.74 11.03 -20.68
N GLN A 205 6.06 11.10 -20.77
CA GLN A 205 6.94 11.58 -19.71
C GLN A 205 6.68 13.05 -19.39
N ALA A 206 6.61 13.91 -20.40
CA ALA A 206 6.29 15.32 -20.22
C ALA A 206 4.89 15.54 -19.61
N GLU A 207 3.89 14.76 -20.02
CA GLU A 207 2.55 14.79 -19.43
C GLU A 207 2.53 14.37 -17.96
N ALA A 208 3.27 13.31 -17.62
CA ALA A 208 3.43 12.85 -16.24
C ALA A 208 4.12 13.89 -15.35
N VAL A 209 5.18 14.54 -15.84
CA VAL A 209 5.84 15.63 -15.11
C VAL A 209 4.86 16.77 -14.86
N LYS A 210 4.15 17.22 -15.89
CA LYS A 210 3.14 18.29 -15.75
C LYS A 210 2.02 17.90 -14.77
N PHE A 211 1.61 16.64 -14.76
CA PHE A 211 0.63 16.12 -13.81
C PHE A 211 1.12 16.23 -12.37
N VAL A 212 2.38 15.84 -12.10
CA VAL A 212 3.01 15.96 -10.77
C VAL A 212 3.27 17.41 -10.38
N GLU A 213 3.68 18.28 -11.31
CA GLU A 213 3.84 19.72 -11.08
C GLU A 213 2.52 20.40 -10.69
N GLY A 214 1.38 19.85 -11.12
CA GLY A 214 0.05 20.32 -10.75
C GLY A 214 -0.42 19.88 -9.37
N TRP A 215 0.32 19.02 -8.65
CA TRP A 215 -0.04 18.60 -7.31
C TRP A 215 0.16 19.72 -6.30
N GLU A 216 -0.81 19.86 -5.40
CA GLU A 216 -0.76 20.76 -4.26
C GLU A 216 -0.07 20.06 -3.09
N PHE A 217 1.04 20.63 -2.62
CA PHE A 217 1.76 20.21 -1.43
C PHE A 217 1.92 21.39 -0.47
N ASP A 218 2.02 21.05 0.80
CA ASP A 218 2.52 21.96 1.81
C ASP A 218 4.03 22.19 1.61
N GLU A 219 4.55 23.30 2.16
CA GLU A 219 5.96 23.70 1.97
C GLU A 219 6.96 22.61 2.39
N GLU A 220 6.59 21.78 3.38
CA GLU A 220 7.41 20.68 3.88
C GLU A 220 7.55 19.52 2.88
N ASP A 221 6.58 19.33 2.00
CA ASP A 221 6.52 18.21 1.07
C ASP A 221 7.02 18.55 -0.34
N GLU A 222 7.16 19.84 -0.63
CA GLU A 222 7.66 20.36 -1.90
C GLU A 222 9.02 19.75 -2.33
N PRO A 223 10.01 19.51 -1.44
CA PRO A 223 11.25 18.84 -1.81
C PRO A 223 11.04 17.42 -2.36
N TYR A 224 10.05 16.69 -1.84
CA TYR A 224 9.76 15.32 -2.26
C TYR A 224 9.03 15.28 -3.60
N ARG A 225 8.18 16.27 -3.89
CA ARG A 225 7.63 16.49 -5.24
C ARG A 225 8.74 16.66 -6.28
N ARG A 226 9.74 17.51 -6.00
CA ARG A 226 10.87 17.74 -6.91
C ARG A 226 11.70 16.48 -7.14
N LYS A 227 11.91 15.69 -6.09
CA LYS A 227 12.60 14.39 -6.19
C LYS A 227 11.80 13.39 -7.01
N LEU A 228 10.47 13.33 -6.86
CA LEU A 228 9.63 12.52 -7.73
C LEU A 228 9.75 12.93 -9.20
N ILE A 229 9.78 14.23 -9.51
CA ILE A 229 10.01 14.72 -10.87
C ILE A 229 11.38 14.24 -11.39
N LYS A 230 12.45 14.33 -10.58
CA LYS A 230 13.76 13.77 -10.96
C LYS A 230 13.69 12.27 -11.26
N ILE A 231 12.96 11.50 -10.46
CA ILE A 231 12.73 10.06 -10.71
C ILE A 231 12.06 9.85 -12.06
N LEU A 232 10.99 10.61 -12.37
CA LEU A 232 10.30 10.53 -13.65
C LEU A 232 11.23 10.85 -14.83
N MET A 233 12.15 11.79 -14.64
CA MET A 233 13.13 12.21 -15.64
C MET A 233 14.37 11.31 -15.73
N ASN A 234 14.44 10.23 -14.93
CA ASN A 234 15.62 9.37 -14.79
C ASN A 234 16.90 10.14 -14.36
N GLU A 235 16.73 11.22 -13.59
CA GLU A 235 17.82 12.01 -13.05
C GLU A 235 18.31 11.46 -11.70
N PRO A 236 19.60 11.67 -11.34
CA PRO A 236 20.11 11.27 -10.03
C PRO A 236 19.42 12.03 -8.87
N LEU A 237 19.13 11.29 -7.81
CA LEU A 237 18.65 11.83 -6.53
C LEU A 237 19.86 12.28 -5.71
N ASP A 238 20.33 13.51 -5.99
CA ASP A 238 21.31 14.23 -5.18
C ASP A 238 20.67 14.85 -3.93
#